data_AF-A0A916X3J6-F1
#
_entry.id   AF-A0A916X3J6-F1
#
_cell.length_a   1.000
_cell.length_b   1.000
_cell.length_c   1.000
_cell.angle_alpha   90.00
_cell.angle_beta   90.00
_cell.angle_gamma   90.00
#
_symmetry.space_group_name_H-M   'P 1'
#
loop_
_entity.id
_entity.type
_entity.pdbx_description
1 polymer ?
#
loop_
_entity_poly.entity_id
_entity_poly.type
_entity_poly.pdbx_seq_one_letter_code
_entity_poly.pdbx_strand_id
1 'polypeptide(L)'
;MYVIVMLLLAQQNNGGHRAEVAKLMVHPQARRRGVARRLLAAVEQKAQALGRTLLVLDTVTGDAAEGMYARLGYHHVGVIPGYAVAARGGLQATTVFYKAL
;
A
#
# COMPACT_ATOMS: atom_id res chain seq x y z
N MET A 1 14.87 13.58 7.41
CA MET A 1 13.50 13.14 7.73
C MET A 1 12.76 12.88 6.43
N TYR A 2 12.42 11.63 6.08
CA TYR A 2 11.69 11.30 4.84
C TYR A 2 10.30 10.74 5.14
N VAL A 3 9.31 11.12 4.33
CA VAL A 3 7.97 10.55 4.31
C VAL A 3 7.55 10.46 2.85
N ILE A 4 7.22 9.28 2.37
CA ILE A 4 6.90 9.07 0.96
C ILE A 4 5.83 8.00 0.81
N VAL A 5 5.02 8.16 -0.22
CA VAL A 5 4.09 7.16 -0.75
C VAL A 5 3.98 7.42 -2.25
N MET A 6 3.81 6.37 -3.03
CA MET A 6 3.62 6.44 -4.47
C MET A 6 2.23 5.93 -4.82
N LEU A 7 1.62 6.56 -5.82
CA LEU A 7 0.42 6.09 -6.48
C LEU A 7 0.80 5.70 -7.90
N LEU A 8 0.83 4.40 -8.19
CA LEU A 8 1.21 3.87 -9.49
C LEU A 8 -0.05 3.56 -10.28
N LEU A 9 -0.26 4.27 -11.39
CA LEU A 9 -1.41 4.03 -12.26
C LEU A 9 -1.17 2.76 -13.06
N ALA A 10 -2.16 1.86 -13.10
CA ALA A 10 -2.08 0.68 -13.96
C ALA A 10 -1.98 1.11 -15.43
N GLN A 11 -1.01 0.53 -16.13
CA GLN A 11 -0.71 0.84 -17.53
C GLN A 11 -1.42 -0.08 -18.52
N GLN A 12 -1.96 -1.20 -18.04
CA GLN A 12 -2.69 -2.16 -18.86
C GLN A 12 -4.01 -1.55 -19.35
N ASN A 13 -4.40 -1.83 -20.60
CA ASN A 13 -5.65 -1.30 -21.20
C ASN A 13 -6.90 -1.64 -20.36
N ASN A 14 -6.95 -2.82 -19.76
CA ASN A 14 -8.04 -3.26 -18.88
C ASN A 14 -7.88 -2.80 -17.42
N GLY A 15 -6.86 -1.98 -17.12
CA GLY A 15 -6.49 -1.55 -15.78
C GLY A 15 -6.81 -0.11 -15.45
N GLY A 16 -7.40 0.68 -16.37
CA GLY A 16 -7.62 2.11 -16.16
C GLY A 16 -8.41 2.48 -14.90
N HIS A 17 -9.20 1.56 -14.34
CA HIS A 17 -9.96 1.79 -13.10
C HIS A 17 -9.12 1.62 -11.81
N ARG A 18 -7.93 1.00 -11.88
CA ARG A 18 -7.12 0.68 -10.70
C ARG A 18 -5.82 1.47 -10.60
N ALA A 19 -5.30 1.58 -9.38
CA ALA A 19 -3.94 2.02 -9.11
C ALA A 19 -3.35 1.27 -7.92
N GLU A 20 -2.03 1.25 -7.81
CA GLU A 20 -1.30 0.61 -6.72
C GLU A 20 -0.75 1.67 -5.75
N VAL A 21 -0.89 1.41 -4.45
CA VAL A 21 -0.20 2.18 -3.41
C VAL A 21 1.14 1.51 -3.14
N ALA A 22 2.23 2.19 -3.48
CA ALA A 22 3.57 1.65 -3.36
C ALA A 22 4.47 2.53 -2.48
N LYS A 23 5.56 1.95 -1.97
CA LYS A 23 6.65 2.67 -1.28
C LYS A 23 6.18 3.59 -0.15
N LEU A 24 5.17 3.18 0.63
CA LEU A 24 4.77 3.90 1.84
C LEU A 24 5.88 3.78 2.90
N MET A 25 6.70 4.81 3.03
CA MET A 25 7.83 4.84 3.95
C MET A 25 7.77 6.08 4.84
N VAL A 26 7.79 5.85 6.14
CA VAL A 26 7.84 6.92 7.15
C VAL A 26 9.11 6.74 7.97
N HIS A 27 9.94 7.78 8.00
CA HIS A 27 11.15 7.84 8.80
C HIS A 27 10.85 7.45 10.26
N PRO A 28 11.69 6.63 10.93
CA PRO A 28 11.42 6.14 12.29
C PRO A 28 10.99 7.22 13.30
N GLN A 29 11.68 8.36 13.30
CA GLN A 29 11.36 9.49 14.19
C GLN A 29 10.00 10.18 13.91
N ALA A 30 9.39 9.93 12.75
CA ALA A 30 8.09 10.47 12.36
C ALA A 30 6.94 9.45 12.52
N ARG A 31 7.25 8.21 12.94
CA ARG A 31 6.24 7.16 13.16
C ARG A 31 5.37 7.47 14.39
N ARG A 32 4.24 6.78 14.51
CA ARG A 32 3.25 6.92 15.61
C ARG A 32 2.61 8.31 15.73
N ARG A 33 2.80 9.19 14.75
CA ARG A 33 2.20 10.54 14.65
C ARG A 33 1.10 10.64 13.58
N GLY A 34 0.54 9.50 13.15
CA GLY A 34 -0.51 9.46 12.11
C GLY A 34 -0.05 9.80 10.69
N VAL A 35 1.26 9.93 10.44
CA VAL A 35 1.80 10.34 9.12
C VAL A 35 1.38 9.39 8.00
N ALA A 36 1.52 8.08 8.19
CA ALA A 36 1.16 7.08 7.18
C ALA A 36 -0.33 7.15 6.81
N ARG A 37 -1.22 7.36 7.79
CA ARG A 37 -2.65 7.56 7.56
C ARG A 37 -2.92 8.82 6.72
N ARG A 38 -2.22 9.93 6.99
CA ARG A 38 -2.37 11.16 6.20
C ARG A 38 -1.87 10.99 4.76
N LEU A 39 -0.77 10.27 4.58
CA LEU A 39 -0.25 9.94 3.25
C LEU A 39 -1.23 9.07 2.46
N LEU A 40 -1.80 8.02 3.08
CA LEU A 40 -2.80 7.17 2.45
C LEU A 40 -4.08 7.94 2.08
N ALA A 41 -4.57 8.81 2.97
CA ALA A 41 -5.73 9.65 2.65
C ALA A 41 -5.47 10.57 1.44
N ALA A 42 -4.26 11.15 1.34
CA ALA A 42 -3.89 11.97 0.18
C ALA A 42 -3.81 11.14 -1.11
N VAL A 43 -3.33 9.89 -1.02
CA VAL A 43 -3.31 8.95 -2.16
C VAL A 43 -4.71 8.58 -2.61
N GLU A 44 -5.62 8.27 -1.68
CA GLU A 44 -7.02 7.96 -1.98
C GLU A 44 -7.72 9.12 -2.70
N GLN A 45 -7.56 10.34 -2.18
CA GLN A 45 -8.09 11.56 -2.82
C GLN A 45 -7.50 11.76 -4.22
N LYS A 46 -6.19 11.58 -4.38
CA LYS A 46 -5.53 11.73 -5.68
C LYS A 46 -5.99 10.66 -6.67
N ALA A 47 -6.21 9.43 -6.22
CA ALA A 47 -6.70 8.33 -7.04
C ALA A 47 -8.13 8.59 -7.53
N GLN A 48 -9.04 9.00 -6.64
CA GLN A 48 -10.40 9.41 -7.01
C GLN A 48 -10.38 10.57 -8.03
N ALA A 49 -9.56 11.59 -7.81
CA ALA A 49 -9.42 12.72 -8.73
C ALA A 49 -8.87 12.33 -10.12
N LEU A 50 -8.18 11.19 -10.21
CA LEU A 50 -7.69 10.61 -11.47
C LEU A 50 -8.65 9.57 -12.07
N GLY A 51 -9.87 9.45 -11.52
CA GLY A 51 -10.90 8.51 -12.00
C GLY A 51 -10.64 7.05 -11.64
N ARG A 52 -9.82 6.78 -10.61
CA ARG A 52 -9.58 5.41 -10.12
C ARG A 52 -10.65 5.04 -9.10
N THR A 53 -11.12 3.81 -9.18
CA THR A 53 -12.17 3.25 -8.30
C THR A 53 -11.64 2.11 -7.44
N LEU A 54 -10.41 1.64 -7.68
CA LEU A 54 -9.79 0.55 -6.94
C LEU A 54 -8.33 0.86 -6.61
N LEU A 55 -7.97 0.74 -5.35
CA LEU A 55 -6.58 0.66 -4.91
C LEU A 55 -6.20 -0.76 -4.56
N VAL A 56 -4.98 -1.13 -4.92
CA VAL A 56 -4.33 -2.37 -4.48
C VAL A 56 -2.99 -2.05 -3.83
N LEU A 57 -2.55 -2.91 -2.92
CA LEU A 57 -1.21 -2.86 -2.36
C LEU A 57 -0.81 -4.23 -1.83
N ASP A 58 0.48 -4.42 -1.64
CA ASP A 58 1.03 -5.53 -0.88
C ASP A 58 1.99 -5.03 0.20
N THR A 59 2.18 -5.84 1.24
CA THR A 59 3.12 -5.55 2.32
C THR A 59 3.68 -6.84 2.89
N VAL A 60 4.90 -6.81 3.40
CA VAL A 60 5.54 -8.00 3.99
C VAL A 60 4.63 -8.59 5.06
N THR A 61 4.36 -9.89 4.98
CA THR A 61 3.45 -10.55 5.91
C THR A 61 3.95 -10.43 7.36
N GLY A 62 3.07 -10.01 8.26
CA GLY A 62 3.39 -9.72 9.66
C GLY A 62 4.04 -8.35 9.92
N ASP A 63 4.18 -7.50 8.90
CA ASP A 63 4.61 -6.12 9.09
C ASP A 63 3.59 -5.33 9.94
N ALA A 64 4.09 -4.40 10.75
CA ALA A 64 3.26 -3.55 11.60
C ALA A 64 2.21 -2.73 10.82
N ALA A 65 2.40 -2.54 9.51
CA ALA A 65 1.46 -1.86 8.63
C ALA A 65 0.17 -2.64 8.33
N GLU A 66 0.15 -3.98 8.44
CA GLU A 66 -1.05 -4.78 8.11
C GLU A 66 -2.29 -4.33 8.88
N GLY A 67 -2.17 -4.22 10.21
CA GLY A 67 -3.26 -3.79 11.07
C GLY A 67 -3.68 -2.33 10.81
N MET A 68 -2.81 -1.51 10.24
CA MET A 68 -3.16 -0.15 9.82
C MET A 68 -4.03 -0.17 8.57
N TYR A 69 -3.69 -0.98 7.56
CA TYR A 69 -4.47 -1.07 6.32
C TYR A 69 -5.91 -1.51 6.59
N ALA A 70 -6.10 -2.57 7.40
CA ALA A 70 -7.43 -3.04 7.79
C ALA A 70 -8.27 -1.95 8.46
N ARG A 71 -7.69 -1.18 9.38
CA ARG A 71 -8.38 -0.05 10.06
C ARG A 71 -8.71 1.12 9.14
N LEU A 72 -8.04 1.21 7.99
CA LEU A 72 -8.29 2.23 6.97
C LEU A 72 -9.26 1.75 5.88
N GLY A 73 -9.89 0.59 6.06
CA GLY A 73 -10.89 0.05 5.13
C GLY A 73 -10.28 -0.70 3.95
N TYR A 74 -9.00 -1.07 4.02
CA TYR A 74 -8.44 -2.02 3.06
C TYR A 74 -8.84 -3.45 3.46
N HIS A 75 -9.30 -4.20 2.48
CA HIS A 75 -9.69 -5.59 2.59
C HIS A 75 -8.50 -6.50 2.32
N HIS A 76 -8.26 -7.44 3.23
CA HIS A 76 -7.27 -8.49 3.07
C HIS A 76 -7.72 -9.48 1.98
N VAL A 77 -6.86 -9.72 0.98
CA VAL A 77 -7.11 -10.70 -0.08
C VAL A 77 -6.53 -12.06 0.30
N GLY A 78 -5.26 -12.08 0.68
CA GLY A 78 -4.52 -13.32 0.88
C GLY A 78 -3.02 -13.10 1.04
N VAL A 79 -2.31 -14.19 1.30
CA VAL A 79 -0.86 -14.22 1.45
C VAL A 79 -0.25 -14.99 0.29
N ILE A 80 0.78 -14.43 -0.33
CA ILE A 80 1.59 -15.11 -1.35
C ILE A 80 2.93 -15.50 -0.72
N PRO A 81 3.22 -16.81 -0.54
CA PRO A 81 4.49 -17.24 0.02
C PRO A 81 5.65 -16.95 -0.93
N GLY A 82 6.78 -16.53 -0.38
CA GLY A 82 8.01 -16.28 -1.12
C GLY A 82 7.92 -15.21 -2.21
N TYR A 83 7.03 -14.23 -2.03
CA TYR A 83 6.77 -13.14 -2.98
C TYR A 83 7.97 -12.21 -3.20
N ALA A 84 8.72 -11.89 -2.13
CA ALA A 84 9.81 -10.92 -2.19
C ALA A 84 11.11 -11.47 -1.60
N VAL A 85 12.24 -10.98 -2.12
CA VAL A 85 13.56 -11.21 -1.51
C VAL A 85 13.80 -10.18 -0.42
N ALA A 86 14.11 -10.62 0.79
CA ALA A 86 14.42 -9.72 1.90
C ALA A 86 15.77 -9.00 1.68
N ALA A 87 15.94 -7.84 2.31
CA ALA A 87 17.20 -7.07 2.22
C ALA A 87 18.45 -7.85 2.70
N ARG A 88 18.27 -8.83 3.60
CA ARG A 88 19.35 -9.69 4.11
C ARG A 88 19.43 -11.05 3.42
N GLY A 89 18.70 -11.23 2.31
CA GLY A 89 18.55 -12.51 1.62
C GLY A 89 17.41 -13.38 2.18
N GLY A 90 17.05 -14.41 1.44
CA GLY A 90 15.88 -15.26 1.73
C GLY A 90 14.57 -14.71 1.19
N LEU A 91 13.57 -15.59 1.09
CA LEU A 91 12.24 -15.26 0.58
C LEU A 91 11.29 -14.91 1.73
N GLN A 92 10.45 -13.89 1.52
CA GLN A 92 9.40 -13.45 2.44
C GLN A 92 8.04 -13.49 1.76
N ALA A 93 7.01 -13.81 2.53
CA ALA A 93 5.63 -13.73 2.08
C ALA A 93 5.17 -12.26 2.01
N THR A 94 4.22 -11.99 1.13
CA THR A 94 3.50 -10.71 1.10
C THR A 94 2.02 -10.94 1.38
N THR A 95 1.40 -9.99 2.05
CA THR A 95 -0.04 -9.90 2.27
C THR A 95 -0.61 -8.87 1.30
N VAL A 96 -1.56 -9.29 0.47
CA VAL A 96 -2.20 -8.44 -0.55
C VAL A 96 -3.49 -7.84 0.00
N PHE A 97 -3.70 -6.56 -0.29
CA PHE A 97 -4.89 -5.81 0.10
C PHE A 97 -5.50 -5.06 -1.08
N TYR A 98 -6.79 -4.77 -1.00
CA TYR A 98 -7.48 -3.83 -1.89
C TYR A 98 -8.41 -2.88 -1.13
N LYS A 99 -8.80 -1.79 -1.77
CA LYS A 99 -9.86 -0.89 -1.29
C LYS A 99 -10.62 -0.32 -2.48
N ALA A 100 -11.94 -0.46 -2.48
CA ALA A 100 -12.82 0.29 -3.37
C ALA A 100 -12.91 1.74 -2.89
N LEU A 101 -12.78 2.71 -3.81
CA LEU A 101 -12.75 4.14 -3.52
C LEU A 101 -14.11 4.82 -3.68
#